data_AF-A0A9W9SFU6-F1
#
_entry.id   AF-A0A9W9SFU6-F1
#
_cell.length_a   1.000
_cell.length_b   1.000
_cell.length_c   1.000
_cell.angle_alpha   90.00
_cell.angle_beta   90.00
_cell.angle_gamma   90.00
#
_symmetry.space_group_name_H-M   'P 1'
#
loop_
_entity.id
_entity.type
_entity.pdbx_description
1 polymer ?
#
loop_
_entity_poly.entity_id
_entity_poly.type
_entity_poly.pdbx_seq_one_letter_code
_entity_poly.pdbx_strand_id
1 'polypeptide(L)'
;MASYQTGSEAYTRENQTSAPAAPQAAWADKYRGATVEDLDPPLALSVSPNDPVSAALMAAYERDYTHLTVTDAAKRSLLGYLSIPRLKELLQKGAVKDTDAVATAMQRFNRKRGIYQVITMETPLEELEQFFESETGPNGEKREKQQFAVVTDVTRKFVLGVATKADLEEFVKRRPA
;
A
#
# COMPACT_ATOMS: atom_id res chain seq x y z
N MET A 1 -43.35 29.66 43.33
CA MET A 1 -42.72 30.33 42.17
C MET A 1 -41.81 29.31 41.51
N ALA A 2 -42.30 28.65 40.46
CA ALA A 2 -41.54 27.62 39.74
C ALA A 2 -40.71 28.31 38.66
N SER A 3 -39.39 28.31 38.84
CA SER A 3 -38.42 28.91 37.92
C SER A 3 -38.28 28.01 36.69
N TYR A 4 -38.71 28.51 35.53
CA TYR A 4 -38.47 27.85 34.25
C TYR A 4 -36.98 27.95 33.92
N GLN A 5 -36.26 26.83 33.94
CA GLN A 5 -34.92 26.76 33.37
C GLN A 5 -35.02 26.84 31.84
N THR A 6 -34.37 27.86 31.31
CA THR A 6 -34.31 28.27 29.91
C THR A 6 -33.79 27.13 29.02
N GLY A 7 -34.52 26.82 27.94
CA GLY A 7 -34.15 25.81 26.93
C GLY A 7 -32.87 26.09 26.14
N SER A 8 -32.04 27.04 26.55
CA SER A 8 -30.76 27.39 25.94
C SER A 8 -29.58 26.58 26.48
N GLU A 9 -29.72 25.88 27.62
CA GLU A 9 -28.63 25.06 28.17
C GLU A 9 -28.55 23.65 27.54
N ALA A 10 -29.60 23.21 26.86
CA ALA A 10 -29.62 21.92 26.18
C ALA A 10 -28.79 21.91 24.89
N TYR A 11 -28.70 23.04 24.18
CA TYR A 11 -27.95 23.13 22.92
C TYR A 11 -26.43 23.24 23.10
N THR A 12 -25.96 23.65 24.28
CA THR A 12 -24.51 23.86 24.52
C THR A 12 -23.79 22.60 24.98
N ARG A 13 -24.51 21.52 25.30
CA ARG A 13 -23.93 20.25 25.75
C ARG A 13 -23.63 19.24 24.63
N GLU A 14 -24.21 19.39 23.44
CA GLU A 14 -23.90 18.50 22.32
C GLU A 14 -22.63 18.87 21.56
N ASN A 15 -22.05 20.05 21.79
CA ASN A 15 -20.87 20.51 21.05
C ASN A 15 -19.55 20.41 21.83
N GLN A 16 -19.51 19.64 22.92
CA GLN A 16 -18.31 19.40 23.72
C GLN A 16 -18.10 17.92 24.01
N THR A 17 -17.91 17.12 22.96
CA THR A 17 -16.98 15.98 22.98
C THR A 17 -16.60 15.64 21.54
N SER A 18 -15.93 16.56 20.84
CA SER A 18 -15.13 16.14 19.69
C SER A 18 -13.81 15.59 20.23
N ALA A 19 -13.84 14.33 20.66
CA ALA A 19 -12.63 13.51 20.54
C ALA A 19 -12.14 13.67 19.09
N PRO A 20 -10.82 13.72 18.82
CA PRO A 20 -10.36 13.80 17.44
C PRO A 20 -11.00 12.63 16.70
N ALA A 21 -11.87 12.93 15.74
CA ALA A 21 -12.42 11.92 14.87
C ALA A 21 -11.22 11.13 14.36
N ALA A 22 -11.22 9.81 14.60
CA ALA A 22 -10.09 8.98 14.24
C ALA A 22 -9.65 9.31 12.80
N PRO A 23 -8.35 9.24 12.45
CA PRO A 23 -7.85 9.59 11.12
C PRO A 23 -8.71 9.03 9.98
N GLN A 24 -9.28 7.86 10.21
CA GLN A 24 -10.20 7.13 9.35
C GLN A 24 -11.49 7.88 8.97
N ALA A 25 -12.10 8.64 9.88
CA ALA A 25 -13.30 9.44 9.56
C ALA A 25 -12.96 10.64 8.66
N ALA A 26 -11.82 11.30 8.91
CA ALA A 26 -11.34 12.38 8.05
C ALA A 26 -10.93 11.85 6.66
N TRP A 27 -10.39 10.63 6.57
CA TRP A 27 -10.07 9.98 5.30
C TRP A 27 -11.33 9.54 4.53
N ALA A 28 -12.37 9.07 5.22
CA ALA A 28 -13.65 8.74 4.58
C ALA A 28 -14.24 9.96 3.86
N ASP A 29 -14.22 11.14 4.50
CA ASP A 29 -14.66 12.39 3.87
C ASP A 29 -13.74 12.83 2.71
N LYS A 30 -12.42 12.61 2.86
CA LYS A 30 -11.41 12.93 1.83
C LYS A 30 -11.62 12.13 0.55
N TYR A 31 -11.87 10.83 0.68
CA TYR A 31 -11.96 9.91 -0.46
C TYR A 31 -13.40 9.69 -0.96
N ARG A 32 -14.41 9.96 -0.13
CA ARG A 32 -15.85 9.85 -0.44
C ARG A 32 -16.25 8.48 -0.98
N GLY A 33 -15.72 7.42 -0.39
CA GLY A 33 -16.00 6.03 -0.78
C GLY A 33 -15.36 5.58 -2.09
N ALA A 34 -14.34 6.31 -2.58
CA ALA A 34 -13.53 5.85 -3.69
C ALA A 34 -12.70 4.62 -3.31
N THR A 35 -12.37 3.82 -4.32
CA THR A 35 -11.64 2.55 -4.19
C THR A 35 -10.31 2.60 -4.93
N VAL A 36 -9.48 1.58 -4.76
CA VAL A 36 -8.20 1.45 -5.49
C VAL A 36 -8.39 1.43 -7.00
N GLU A 37 -9.52 0.93 -7.50
CA GLU A 37 -9.86 0.99 -8.93
C GLU A 37 -9.92 2.43 -9.47
N ASP A 38 -10.42 3.38 -8.67
CA ASP A 38 -10.53 4.79 -9.06
C ASP A 38 -9.17 5.50 -9.22
N LEU A 39 -8.10 4.91 -8.68
CA LEU A 39 -6.74 5.41 -8.90
C LEU A 39 -6.20 5.06 -10.28
N ASP A 40 -6.81 4.08 -10.97
CA ASP A 40 -6.30 3.47 -12.21
C ASP A 40 -4.80 3.11 -12.08
N PRO A 41 -4.43 2.26 -11.10
CA PRO A 41 -3.04 2.05 -10.74
C PRO A 41 -2.27 1.41 -11.91
N PRO A 42 -1.01 1.81 -12.14
CA PRO A 42 -0.21 1.25 -13.21
C PRO A 42 -0.04 -0.26 -13.05
N LEU A 43 -0.04 -0.95 -14.18
CA LEU A 43 0.17 -2.40 -14.23
C LEU A 43 1.51 -2.75 -13.56
N ALA A 44 1.48 -3.79 -12.73
CA ALA A 44 2.68 -4.29 -12.08
C ALA A 44 3.50 -5.14 -13.05
N LEU A 45 4.81 -4.93 -13.07
CA LEU A 45 5.73 -5.86 -13.74
C LEU A 45 6.12 -6.99 -12.77
N SER A 46 5.90 -8.22 -13.21
CA SER A 46 6.24 -9.44 -12.46
C SER A 46 7.46 -10.13 -13.05
N VAL A 47 8.38 -10.57 -12.19
CA VAL A 47 9.56 -11.38 -12.55
C VAL A 47 9.54 -12.72 -11.80
N SER A 48 10.24 -13.72 -12.35
CA SER A 48 10.40 -15.02 -11.70
C SER A 48 11.52 -14.97 -10.66
N PRO A 49 11.41 -15.71 -9.54
CA PRO A 49 12.48 -15.81 -8.54
C PRO A 49 13.79 -16.38 -9.10
N ASN A 50 13.72 -17.13 -10.21
CA ASN A 50 14.87 -17.77 -10.84
C ASN A 50 15.50 -16.92 -11.95
N ASP A 51 14.89 -15.80 -12.32
CA ASP A 51 15.45 -14.90 -13.33
C ASP A 51 16.73 -14.27 -12.79
N PRO A 52 17.73 -13.98 -13.65
CA PRO A 52 18.92 -13.27 -13.24
C PRO A 52 18.57 -11.81 -12.89
N VAL A 53 19.28 -11.26 -11.91
CA VAL A 53 19.15 -9.86 -11.48
C VAL A 53 19.31 -8.89 -12.65
N SER A 54 20.21 -9.18 -13.60
CA SER A 54 20.39 -8.38 -14.82
C SER A 54 19.12 -8.25 -15.66
N ALA A 55 18.40 -9.35 -15.88
CA ALA A 55 17.16 -9.34 -16.65
C ALA A 55 16.06 -8.53 -15.94
N ALA A 56 15.94 -8.69 -14.62
CA ALA A 56 15.00 -7.92 -13.82
C ALA A 56 15.32 -6.41 -13.88
N LEU A 57 16.59 -6.03 -13.76
CA LEU A 57 17.01 -4.63 -13.90
C LEU A 57 16.67 -4.06 -15.27
N MET A 58 17.01 -4.76 -16.35
CA MET A 58 16.70 -4.31 -17.70
C MET A 58 15.19 -4.10 -17.88
N ALA A 59 14.38 -5.06 -17.46
CA ALA A 59 12.93 -4.97 -17.57
C ALA A 59 12.34 -3.80 -16.76
N ALA A 60 12.92 -3.49 -15.60
CA ALA A 60 12.55 -2.30 -14.84
C ALA A 60 12.93 -1.00 -15.56
N TYR A 61 14.13 -0.92 -16.14
CA TYR A 61 14.60 0.26 -16.86
C TYR A 61 13.77 0.56 -18.11
N GLU A 62 13.32 -0.45 -18.84
CA GLU A 62 12.50 -0.26 -20.04
C GLU A 62 11.19 0.49 -19.80
N ARG A 63 10.65 0.40 -18.58
CA ARG A 63 9.35 0.95 -18.20
C ARG A 63 9.43 1.88 -16.99
N ASP A 64 10.65 2.30 -16.62
CA ASP A 64 10.94 3.15 -15.47
C ASP A 64 10.29 2.67 -14.15
N TYR A 65 10.18 1.36 -13.94
CA TYR A 65 9.59 0.82 -12.72
C TYR A 65 10.54 0.95 -11.53
N THR A 66 10.02 1.44 -10.41
CA THR A 66 10.76 1.51 -9.13
C THR A 66 10.70 0.20 -8.35
N HIS A 67 9.65 -0.59 -8.56
CA HIS A 67 9.37 -1.84 -7.86
C HIS A 67 8.91 -2.91 -8.85
N LEU A 68 9.47 -4.11 -8.71
CA LEU A 68 9.01 -5.30 -9.42
C LEU A 68 8.38 -6.27 -8.44
N THR A 69 7.33 -6.94 -8.87
CA THR A 69 6.73 -8.02 -8.07
C THR A 69 7.39 -9.35 -8.44
N VAL A 70 7.58 -10.22 -7.45
CA VAL A 70 8.19 -11.54 -7.66
C VAL A 70 7.13 -12.60 -7.47
N THR A 71 6.83 -13.34 -8.54
CA THR A 71 5.77 -14.35 -8.55
C THR A 71 6.33 -15.71 -8.95
N ASP A 72 5.82 -16.77 -8.31
CA ASP A 72 6.09 -18.14 -8.72
C ASP A 72 5.15 -18.50 -9.87
N ALA A 73 5.70 -18.71 -11.07
CA ALA A 73 4.92 -19.05 -12.27
C ALA A 73 4.15 -20.37 -12.13
N ALA A 74 4.69 -21.35 -11.40
CA ALA A 74 4.07 -22.68 -11.24
C ALA A 74 2.88 -22.62 -10.28
N LYS A 75 3.03 -21.89 -9.17
CA LYS A 75 2.01 -21.81 -8.11
C LYS A 75 1.09 -20.60 -8.24
N ARG A 76 1.41 -19.69 -9.18
CA ARG A 76 0.78 -18.36 -9.32
C ARG A 76 0.66 -17.69 -7.96
N SER A 77 1.78 -17.58 -7.27
CA SER A 77 1.81 -17.00 -5.92
C SER A 77 2.79 -15.85 -5.85
N LEU A 78 2.32 -14.71 -5.33
CA LEU A 78 3.16 -13.58 -5.00
C LEU A 78 4.10 -13.95 -3.83
N LEU A 79 5.40 -13.97 -4.10
CA LEU A 79 6.44 -14.31 -3.14
C LEU A 79 6.96 -13.07 -2.42
N GLY A 80 7.03 -11.96 -3.13
CA GLY A 80 7.72 -10.76 -2.68
C GLY A 80 7.76 -9.66 -3.71
N TYR A 81 8.66 -8.72 -3.50
CA TYR A 81 8.96 -7.64 -4.43
C TYR A 81 10.46 -7.33 -4.45
N LEU A 82 10.88 -6.56 -5.43
CA LEU A 82 12.25 -6.10 -5.62
C LEU A 82 12.24 -4.58 -5.75
N SER A 83 12.89 -3.89 -4.83
CA SER A 83 13.12 -2.45 -4.92
C SER A 83 14.36 -2.18 -5.79
N ILE A 84 14.18 -1.49 -6.91
CA ILE A 84 15.27 -1.19 -7.85
C ILE A 84 16.36 -0.29 -7.22
N PRO A 85 16.03 0.76 -6.44
CA PRO A 85 17.04 1.53 -5.71
C PRO A 85 17.89 0.65 -4.78
N ARG A 86 17.23 -0.20 -3.98
CA ARG A 86 17.92 -1.12 -3.07
C ARG A 86 18.79 -2.12 -3.82
N LEU A 87 18.31 -2.66 -4.94
CA LEU A 87 19.06 -3.61 -5.74
C LEU A 87 20.35 -2.99 -6.29
N LYS A 88 20.29 -1.73 -6.76
CA LYS A 88 21.48 -1.00 -7.19
C LYS A 88 22.50 -0.84 -6.06
N GLU A 89 22.05 -0.53 -4.85
CA GLU A 89 22.94 -0.47 -3.67
C GLU A 89 23.57 -1.82 -3.35
N LEU A 90 22.83 -2.93 -3.46
CA LEU A 90 23.34 -4.27 -3.20
C LEU A 90 24.40 -4.68 -4.23
N LEU A 91 24.20 -4.33 -5.50
CA LEU A 91 25.18 -4.55 -6.57
C LEU A 91 26.45 -3.70 -6.35
N GLN A 92 26.29 -2.42 -5.98
CA GLN A 92 27.43 -1.54 -5.67
C GLN A 92 28.24 -2.04 -4.47
N LYS A 93 27.57 -2.60 -3.46
CA LYS A 93 28.21 -3.22 -2.29
C LYS A 93 28.80 -4.60 -2.59
N GLY A 94 28.57 -5.15 -3.78
CA GLY A 94 28.99 -6.51 -4.16
C GLY A 94 28.29 -7.62 -3.38
N ALA A 95 27.19 -7.31 -2.69
CA ALA A 95 26.42 -8.28 -1.90
C ALA A 95 25.59 -9.23 -2.79
N VAL A 96 25.28 -8.77 -4.01
CA VAL A 96 24.58 -9.51 -5.06
C VAL A 96 25.34 -9.27 -6.36
N LYS A 97 25.28 -10.21 -7.30
CA LYS A 97 25.82 -10.10 -8.65
C LYS A 97 24.69 -10.09 -9.69
N ASP A 98 24.98 -9.55 -10.85
CA ASP A 98 24.03 -9.49 -11.99
C ASP A 98 23.54 -10.87 -12.45
N THR A 99 24.36 -11.91 -12.26
CA THR A 99 24.05 -13.30 -12.61
C THR A 99 23.30 -14.05 -11.52
N ASP A 100 23.19 -13.47 -10.32
CA ASP A 100 22.49 -14.11 -9.21
C ASP A 100 20.98 -14.10 -9.48
N ALA A 101 20.27 -15.07 -8.91
CA ALA A 101 18.83 -15.16 -9.03
C ALA A 101 18.13 -14.04 -8.25
N VAL A 102 17.04 -13.49 -8.77
CA VAL A 102 16.21 -12.46 -8.10
C VAL A 102 15.79 -12.90 -6.68
N ALA A 103 15.60 -14.19 -6.44
CA ALA A 103 15.25 -14.74 -5.14
C ALA A 103 16.24 -14.39 -4.00
N THR A 104 17.51 -14.09 -4.31
CA THR A 104 18.53 -13.74 -3.31
C THR A 104 18.42 -12.28 -2.86
N ALA A 105 17.95 -11.40 -3.74
CA ALA A 105 17.84 -9.96 -3.48
C ALA A 105 16.41 -9.51 -3.12
N MET A 106 15.40 -10.34 -3.36
CA MET A 106 13.99 -9.96 -3.16
C MET A 106 13.60 -9.79 -1.68
N GLN A 107 12.66 -8.89 -1.44
CA GLN A 107 11.93 -8.75 -0.19
C GLN A 107 10.73 -9.70 -0.18
N ARG A 108 10.76 -10.71 0.70
CA ARG A 108 9.69 -11.71 0.79
C ARG A 108 8.52 -11.20 1.61
N PHE A 109 7.30 -11.46 1.12
CA PHE A 109 6.09 -11.28 1.92
C PHE A 109 5.95 -12.43 2.92
N ASN A 110 5.93 -12.13 4.21
CA ASN A 110 5.72 -13.14 5.24
C ASN A 110 4.23 -13.48 5.38
N ARG A 111 3.80 -14.49 4.63
CA ARG A 111 2.40 -14.95 4.61
C ARG A 111 1.98 -15.73 5.85
N LYS A 112 2.93 -16.28 6.62
CA LYS A 112 2.64 -17.18 7.76
C LYS A 112 2.36 -16.47 9.07
N ARG A 113 2.77 -15.20 9.19
CA ARG A 113 2.66 -14.42 10.44
C ARG A 113 1.61 -13.31 10.38
N GLY A 114 0.64 -13.35 9.46
CA GLY A 114 -0.38 -12.30 9.33
C GLY A 114 0.17 -10.89 9.05
N ILE A 115 1.44 -10.77 8.67
CA ILE A 115 2.10 -9.48 8.40
C ILE A 115 1.60 -8.86 7.08
N TYR A 116 0.99 -9.67 6.21
CA TYR A 116 0.56 -9.26 4.88
C TYR A 116 -0.93 -8.87 4.86
N GLN A 117 -1.19 -7.57 4.64
CA GLN A 117 -2.52 -7.03 4.33
C GLN A 117 -2.81 -7.23 2.84
N VAL A 118 -3.99 -7.75 2.50
CA VAL A 118 -4.43 -7.86 1.11
C VAL A 118 -5.04 -6.54 0.67
N ILE A 119 -4.53 -5.97 -0.42
CA ILE A 119 -5.11 -4.81 -1.09
C ILE A 119 -5.65 -5.30 -2.44
N THR A 120 -6.91 -4.97 -2.70
CA THR A 120 -7.65 -5.35 -3.91
C THR A 120 -8.16 -4.09 -4.62
N MET A 121 -8.68 -4.23 -5.84
CA MET A 121 -9.28 -3.11 -6.58
C MET A 121 -10.46 -2.49 -5.81
N GLU A 122 -11.22 -3.32 -5.09
CA GLU A 122 -12.37 -2.94 -4.27
C GLU A 122 -11.98 -2.30 -2.92
N THR A 123 -10.69 -2.27 -2.58
CA THR A 123 -10.25 -1.73 -1.28
C THR A 123 -10.53 -0.22 -1.24
N PRO A 124 -11.20 0.31 -0.21
CA PRO A 124 -11.42 1.74 -0.08
C PRO A 124 -10.13 2.52 0.08
N LEU A 125 -10.07 3.74 -0.45
CA LEU A 125 -8.86 4.56 -0.37
C LEU A 125 -8.51 5.00 1.05
N GLU A 126 -9.49 5.11 1.94
CA GLU A 126 -9.27 5.33 3.37
C GLU A 126 -8.52 4.17 4.03
N GLU A 127 -8.81 2.94 3.63
CA GLU A 127 -8.08 1.75 4.11
C GLU A 127 -6.68 1.69 3.50
N LEU A 128 -6.52 2.11 2.24
CA LEU A 128 -5.22 2.20 1.59
C LEU A 128 -4.33 3.28 2.23
N GLU A 129 -4.88 4.46 2.54
CA GLU A 129 -4.16 5.52 3.28
C GLU A 129 -3.76 5.02 4.67
N GLN A 130 -4.68 4.35 5.38
CA GLN A 130 -4.37 3.72 6.66
C GLN A 130 -3.25 2.70 6.52
N PHE A 131 -3.24 1.91 5.45
CA PHE A 131 -2.15 0.97 5.18
C PHE A 131 -0.80 1.70 5.02
N PHE A 132 -0.73 2.82 4.33
CA PHE A 132 0.52 3.57 4.19
C PHE A 132 0.98 4.25 5.49
N GLU A 133 0.05 4.82 6.26
CA GLU A 133 0.36 5.52 7.50
C GLU A 133 0.55 4.61 8.71
N SER A 134 0.07 3.36 8.66
CA SER A 134 0.17 2.43 9.78
C SER A 134 1.60 1.96 10.03
N GLU A 135 2.10 2.28 11.21
CA GLU A 135 3.37 1.79 11.78
C GLU A 135 3.22 0.43 12.49
N THR A 136 2.02 -0.14 12.43
CA THR A 136 1.70 -1.45 13.03
C THR A 136 1.14 -2.38 11.96
N GLY A 137 1.71 -3.57 11.84
CA GLY A 137 1.19 -4.62 10.96
C GLY A 137 -0.12 -5.20 11.50
N PRO A 138 -0.85 -6.02 10.70
CA PRO A 138 -2.12 -6.61 11.12
C PRO A 138 -2.03 -7.47 12.40
N ASN A 139 -0.83 -7.94 12.72
CA ASN A 139 -0.55 -8.75 13.91
C ASN A 139 -0.02 -7.96 15.12
N GLY A 140 -0.04 -6.62 15.09
CA GLY A 140 0.47 -5.79 16.18
C GLY A 140 1.99 -5.58 16.18
N GLU A 141 2.71 -6.18 15.22
CA GLU A 141 4.16 -5.98 15.08
C GLU A 141 4.45 -4.57 14.54
N LYS A 142 5.46 -3.90 15.11
CA LYS A 142 5.94 -2.62 14.56
C LYS A 142 6.48 -2.84 13.15
N ARG A 143 6.02 -2.00 12.22
CA ARG A 143 6.50 -1.95 10.84
C ARG A 143 6.80 -0.51 10.44
N GLU A 144 7.67 -0.36 9.46
CA GLU A 144 7.89 0.93 8.83
C GLU A 144 6.68 1.32 7.96
N LYS A 145 6.49 2.63 7.76
CA LYS A 145 5.48 3.14 6.85
C LYS A 145 5.73 2.62 5.44
N GLN A 146 4.67 2.13 4.81
CA GLN A 146 4.75 1.58 3.47
C GLN A 146 4.56 2.70 2.45
N GLN A 147 5.39 2.71 1.40
CA GLN A 147 5.31 3.73 0.35
C GLN A 147 4.49 3.25 -0.87
N PHE A 148 4.29 1.94 -0.98
CA PHE A 148 3.55 1.30 -2.06
C PHE A 148 2.81 0.06 -1.54
N ALA A 149 1.78 -0.34 -2.28
CA ALA A 149 0.95 -1.50 -2.06
C ALA A 149 0.87 -2.29 -3.37
N VAL A 150 1.03 -3.61 -3.28
CA VAL A 150 0.78 -4.49 -4.42
C VAL A 150 -0.71 -4.81 -4.44
N VAL A 151 -1.37 -4.44 -5.53
CA VAL A 151 -2.81 -4.69 -5.72
C VAL A 151 -2.97 -6.09 -6.31
N THR A 152 -3.75 -6.92 -5.65
CA THR A 152 -3.96 -8.31 -6.04
C THR A 152 -5.44 -8.65 -6.10
N ASP A 153 -5.79 -9.80 -6.68
CA ASP A 153 -7.11 -10.36 -6.50
C ASP A 153 -7.33 -10.85 -5.06
N VAL A 154 -8.58 -11.11 -4.68
CA VAL A 154 -8.94 -11.58 -3.33
C VAL A 154 -8.21 -12.87 -2.94
N THR A 155 -7.88 -13.74 -3.90
CA THR A 155 -7.15 -14.99 -3.65
C THR A 155 -5.62 -14.82 -3.62
N ARG A 156 -5.10 -13.63 -3.97
CA ARG A 156 -3.68 -13.26 -4.02
C ARG A 156 -2.86 -14.04 -5.05
N LYS A 157 -3.51 -14.52 -6.10
CA LYS A 157 -2.90 -15.29 -7.19
C LYS A 157 -2.44 -14.41 -8.34
N PHE A 158 -3.10 -13.29 -8.55
CA PHE A 158 -2.85 -12.37 -9.64
C PHE A 158 -2.51 -11.01 -9.08
N VAL A 159 -1.39 -10.46 -9.57
CA VAL A 159 -1.04 -9.07 -9.36
C VAL A 159 -1.73 -8.26 -10.45
N LEU A 160 -2.50 -7.26 -10.04
CA LEU A 160 -3.27 -6.42 -10.94
C LEU A 160 -2.56 -5.08 -11.18
N GLY A 161 -1.92 -4.53 -10.14
CA GLY A 161 -1.24 -3.24 -10.23
C GLY A 161 -0.41 -2.93 -8.99
N VAL A 162 0.16 -1.74 -8.98
CA VAL A 162 0.84 -1.17 -7.82
C VAL A 162 0.22 0.18 -7.52
N ALA A 163 -0.23 0.37 -6.29
CA ALA A 163 -0.70 1.66 -5.80
C ALA A 163 0.36 2.28 -4.88
N THR A 164 0.62 3.56 -5.03
CA THR A 164 1.60 4.31 -4.24
C THR A 164 0.94 5.42 -3.46
N LYS A 165 1.64 5.95 -2.46
CA LYS A 165 1.18 7.14 -1.74
C LYS A 165 1.02 8.36 -2.66
N ALA A 166 1.86 8.47 -3.68
CA ALA A 166 1.78 9.56 -4.66
C ALA A 166 0.47 9.52 -5.45
N ASP A 167 -0.04 8.32 -5.76
CA ASP A 167 -1.31 8.15 -6.48
C ASP A 167 -2.49 8.68 -5.66
N LEU A 168 -2.50 8.46 -4.34
CA LEU A 168 -3.50 9.02 -3.43
C LEU A 168 -3.43 10.56 -3.39
N GLU A 169 -2.23 11.13 -3.35
CA GLU A 169 -2.03 12.58 -3.38
C GLU A 169 -2.50 13.19 -4.70
N GLU A 170 -2.20 12.55 -5.82
CA GLU A 170 -2.62 12.99 -7.13
C GLU A 170 -4.13 12.89 -7.32
N PHE A 171 -4.75 11.80 -6.83
CA PHE A 171 -6.19 11.62 -6.85
C PHE A 171 -6.93 12.78 -6.16
N VAL A 172 -6.45 13.22 -4.99
CA VAL A 172 -7.03 14.35 -4.26
C VAL A 172 -6.85 15.66 -5.03
N LYS A 173 -5.69 15.86 -5.67
CA LYS A 173 -5.42 17.07 -6.49
C LYS A 173 -6.29 17.16 -7.74
N ARG A 174 -6.63 16.02 -8.35
CA ARG A 174 -7.45 15.97 -9.58
C ARG A 174 -8.91 16.34 -9.34
N ARG A 175 -9.39 16.34 -8.09
CA ARG A 175 -10.78 16.67 -7.77
C ARG A 175 -11.00 18.20 -7.78
N PRO A 176 -11.98 18.72 -8.55
CA PRO A 176 -12.42 20.10 -8.39
C PRO A 176 -13.06 20.30 -7.01
N ALA A 177 -12.73 21.42 -6.37
CA ALA A 177 -13.21 21.80 -5.04
C ALA A 177 -14.73 22.05 -5.00
#